data_AF-A0AAD7HLL1-F1
#
_entry.id   AF-A0AAD7HLL1-F1
#
_cell.length_a   1.000
_cell.length_b   1.000
_cell.length_c   1.000
_cell.angle_alpha   90.00
_cell.angle_beta   90.00
_cell.angle_gamma   90.00
#
_symmetry.space_group_name_H-M   'P 1'
#
loop_
_entity.id
_entity.type
_entity.pdbx_description
1 polymer ?
#
loop_
_entity_poly.entity_id
_entity_poly.type
_entity_poly.pdbx_seq_one_letter_code
_entity_poly.pdbx_strand_id
1 'polypeptide(L)'
;MSFPWLAQASHNKAALSEGLKIVRKVIARDAKKIGLSTTELYKLSIREPPPPTYSRSIAAREEHDEDTVPEVKYGKAGRRRAAPPVPPHPRHPVRSISFLKHSILPIIEGEQYVRHIRETRLVTRAADKSRPAPRGSKQQPASAARGSPVETMVWLWRSATPPKRVEKPPVPRPPIVYDCSHMKASKRKAHRTRDELAAKRAELQERRDKLKAEARHKVEVERRTIRRTEGRARHQAEERAALSVKEERRKQWEQKNPLLAKAFAAEREAEEQKLKKLRATLK
;
A
#
# COMPACT_ATOMS: atom_id res chain seq x y z
N MET A 1 -2.31 -25.56 -20.07
CA MET A 1 -2.82 -24.24 -20.51
C MET A 1 -2.44 -23.19 -19.47
N SER A 2 -1.37 -22.43 -19.70
CA SER A 2 -1.00 -21.32 -18.81
C SER A 2 -1.92 -20.13 -19.09
N PHE A 3 -2.49 -19.56 -18.03
CA PHE A 3 -3.40 -18.44 -18.15
C PHE A 3 -2.62 -17.14 -18.38
N PRO A 4 -2.73 -16.47 -19.55
CA PRO A 4 -1.88 -15.32 -19.92
C PRO A 4 -2.09 -14.06 -19.06
N TRP A 5 -3.13 -14.01 -18.22
CA TRP A 5 -3.41 -12.87 -17.34
C TRP A 5 -2.53 -12.83 -16.07
N LEU A 6 -1.99 -13.96 -15.62
CA LEU A 6 -1.16 -14.01 -14.40
C LEU A 6 0.20 -13.30 -14.59
N ALA A 7 0.79 -13.38 -15.78
CA ALA A 7 2.04 -12.68 -16.09
C ALA A 7 1.86 -11.15 -16.08
N GLN A 8 0.72 -10.63 -16.58
CA GLN A 8 0.44 -9.19 -16.52
C GLN A 8 0.38 -8.67 -15.08
N ALA A 9 -0.12 -9.46 -14.13
CA ALA A 9 -0.23 -9.04 -12.74
C ALA A 9 1.15 -8.88 -12.04
N SER A 10 2.13 -9.75 -12.32
CA SER A 10 3.47 -9.65 -11.72
C SER A 10 4.27 -8.47 -12.28
N HIS A 11 4.23 -8.25 -13.60
CA HIS A 11 4.88 -7.09 -14.22
C HIS A 11 4.27 -5.77 -13.74
N ASN A 12 2.96 -5.74 -13.49
CA ASN A 12 2.31 -4.57 -12.93
C ASN A 12 2.80 -4.28 -11.51
N LYS A 13 3.04 -5.30 -10.68
CA LYS A 13 3.60 -5.10 -9.33
C LYS A 13 5.02 -4.51 -9.36
N ALA A 14 5.90 -5.02 -10.21
CA ALA A 14 7.25 -4.50 -10.37
C ALA A 14 7.26 -3.08 -10.97
N ALA A 15 6.40 -2.81 -11.95
CA ALA A 15 6.24 -1.47 -12.54
C ALA A 15 5.72 -0.46 -11.52
N LEU A 16 4.77 -0.89 -10.67
CA LEU A 16 4.23 -0.10 -9.59
C LEU A 16 5.30 0.23 -8.54
N SER A 17 6.02 -0.76 -8.01
CA SER A 17 7.01 -0.52 -6.96
C SER A 17 8.16 0.38 -7.41
N GLU A 18 8.70 0.15 -8.61
CA GLU A 18 9.78 0.99 -9.17
C GLU A 18 9.26 2.35 -9.65
N GLY A 19 8.06 2.41 -10.24
CA GLY A 19 7.40 3.65 -10.62
C GLY A 19 7.14 4.56 -9.42
N LEU A 20 6.71 3.99 -8.28
CA LEU A 20 6.55 4.72 -7.02
C LEU A 20 7.87 5.36 -6.56
N LYS A 21 8.99 4.65 -6.65
CA LYS A 21 10.32 5.20 -6.26
C LYS A 21 10.70 6.38 -7.14
N ILE A 22 10.56 6.26 -8.46
CA ILE A 22 10.87 7.33 -9.42
C ILE A 22 10.00 8.56 -9.13
N VAL A 23 8.69 8.36 -9.01
CA VAL A 23 7.74 9.46 -8.81
C VAL A 23 7.98 10.15 -7.46
N ARG A 24 8.23 9.40 -6.38
CA ARG A 24 8.62 9.97 -5.08
C ARG A 24 9.91 10.79 -5.18
N LYS A 25 10.92 10.30 -5.92
CA LYS A 25 12.19 11.03 -6.16
C LYS A 25 11.95 12.35 -6.89
N VAL A 26 11.15 12.35 -7.96
CA VAL A 26 10.81 13.56 -8.73
C VAL A 26 10.06 14.56 -7.87
N ILE A 27 9.07 14.12 -7.09
CA ILE A 27 8.30 14.98 -6.18
C ILE A 27 9.21 15.58 -5.10
N ALA A 28 10.09 14.78 -4.51
CA ALA A 28 11.03 15.24 -3.49
C ALA A 28 12.01 16.31 -4.01
N ARG A 29 12.36 16.25 -5.30
CA ARG A 29 13.25 17.21 -5.96
C ARG A 29 12.52 18.49 -6.37
N ASP A 30 11.42 18.36 -7.11
CA ASP A 30 10.84 19.46 -7.89
C ASP A 30 9.49 19.96 -7.33
N ALA A 31 8.68 19.09 -6.69
CA ALA A 31 7.33 19.45 -6.26
C ALA A 31 7.27 20.30 -4.97
N LYS A 32 8.40 20.46 -4.26
CA LYS A 32 8.47 21.25 -3.01
C LYS A 32 8.16 22.72 -3.22
N LYS A 33 8.46 23.27 -4.41
CA LYS A 33 8.37 24.73 -4.65
C LYS A 33 7.08 25.15 -5.35
N ILE A 34 6.68 24.46 -6.42
CA ILE A 34 5.66 24.98 -7.36
C ILE A 34 4.47 24.01 -7.52
N GLY A 35 4.51 22.79 -6.96
CA GLY A 35 3.60 21.71 -7.33
C GLY A 35 3.82 21.28 -8.78
N LEU A 36 3.35 20.10 -9.16
CA LEU A 36 3.54 19.57 -10.52
C LEU A 36 2.20 19.14 -11.11
N SER A 37 1.92 19.51 -12.35
CA SER A 37 0.80 18.92 -13.07
C SER A 37 1.09 17.44 -13.40
N THR A 38 0.06 16.64 -13.65
CA THR A 38 0.26 15.21 -14.00
C THR A 38 1.12 15.03 -15.25
N THR A 39 1.03 15.96 -16.21
CA THR A 39 1.82 15.94 -17.45
C THR A 39 3.27 16.34 -17.22
N GLU A 40 3.53 17.34 -16.39
CA GLU A 40 4.88 17.71 -15.94
C GLU A 40 5.53 16.56 -15.18
N LEU A 41 4.80 15.99 -14.21
CA LEU A 41 5.27 14.88 -13.40
C LEU A 41 5.62 13.67 -14.27
N TYR A 42 4.80 13.37 -15.28
CA TYR A 42 5.08 12.31 -16.25
C TYR A 42 6.35 12.58 -17.06
N LYS A 43 6.48 13.78 -17.65
CA LYS A 43 7.66 14.17 -18.43
C LYS A 43 8.94 14.11 -17.59
N LEU A 44 8.89 14.55 -16.33
CA LEU A 44 10.02 14.47 -15.40
C LEU A 44 10.33 13.03 -15.00
N SER A 45 9.31 12.19 -14.81
CA SER A 45 9.49 10.78 -14.47
C SER A 45 10.15 9.98 -15.58
N ILE A 46 9.83 10.24 -16.85
CA ILE A 46 10.46 9.57 -18.00
C ILE A 46 11.94 9.95 -18.16
N ARG A 47 12.33 11.15 -17.72
CA ARG A 47 13.73 11.61 -17.77
C ARG A 47 14.62 10.87 -16.78
N GLU A 48 14.05 10.31 -15.71
CA GLU A 48 14.80 9.51 -14.76
C GLU A 48 15.04 8.12 -15.37
N PRO A 49 16.29 7.61 -15.35
CA PRO A 49 16.58 6.30 -15.91
C PRO A 49 15.86 5.20 -15.11
N PRO A 50 15.33 4.16 -15.79
CA PRO A 50 14.73 3.04 -15.10
C PRO A 50 15.80 2.32 -14.25
N PRO A 51 15.44 1.81 -13.06
CA PRO A 51 16.38 1.09 -12.23
C PRO A 51 16.84 -0.19 -12.95
N PRO A 52 18.12 -0.59 -12.80
CA PRO A 52 18.70 -1.71 -13.56
C PRO A 52 17.99 -3.05 -13.28
N THR A 53 17.33 -3.16 -12.12
CA THR A 53 16.52 -4.31 -11.74
C THR A 53 15.24 -4.46 -12.58
N TYR A 54 14.71 -3.36 -13.11
CA TYR A 54 13.44 -3.35 -13.85
C TYR A 54 13.60 -3.85 -15.28
N SER A 55 14.64 -3.40 -15.99
CA SER A 55 14.87 -3.68 -17.42
C SER A 55 14.91 -5.18 -17.74
N ARG A 56 15.45 -6.00 -16.83
CA ARG A 56 15.54 -7.46 -17.00
C ARG A 56 14.17 -8.15 -17.03
N SER A 57 13.18 -7.60 -16.32
CA SER A 57 11.85 -8.20 -16.24
C SER A 57 10.99 -7.97 -17.48
N ILE A 58 11.34 -6.98 -18.31
CA ILE A 58 10.62 -6.64 -19.55
C ILE A 58 11.29 -7.24 -20.78
N ALA A 59 12.63 -7.23 -20.83
CA ALA A 59 13.40 -7.78 -21.95
C ALA A 59 13.04 -9.24 -22.25
N ALA A 60 12.71 -10.04 -21.23
CA ALA A 60 12.27 -11.43 -21.38
C ALA A 60 10.94 -11.61 -22.14
N ARG A 61 10.20 -10.53 -22.45
CA ARG A 61 8.92 -10.59 -23.17
C ARG A 61 8.97 -9.94 -24.56
N GLU A 62 9.86 -8.99 -24.79
CA GLU A 62 9.92 -8.23 -26.05
C GLU A 62 10.59 -9.00 -27.20
N GLU A 63 11.35 -10.06 -26.93
CA GLU A 63 11.92 -10.90 -28.02
C GLU A 63 10.85 -11.64 -28.85
N HIS A 64 9.56 -11.56 -28.48
CA HIS A 64 8.52 -12.39 -29.08
C HIS A 64 7.38 -11.65 -29.84
N ASP A 65 7.33 -10.31 -29.88
CA ASP A 65 6.08 -9.59 -30.23
C ASP A 65 6.22 -8.29 -31.09
N GLU A 66 7.30 -8.08 -31.85
CA GLU A 66 7.37 -6.93 -32.79
C GLU A 66 6.44 -7.08 -34.01
N ASP A 67 6.01 -8.29 -34.38
CA ASP A 67 5.20 -8.54 -35.60
C ASP A 67 3.73 -8.92 -35.34
N THR A 68 3.31 -9.06 -34.08
CA THR A 68 1.95 -9.53 -33.78
C THR A 68 0.97 -8.36 -33.75
N VAL A 69 0.42 -8.01 -34.92
CA VAL A 69 -0.70 -7.05 -35.03
C VAL A 69 -1.81 -7.50 -34.06
N PRO A 70 -2.24 -6.64 -33.12
CA PRO A 70 -3.20 -7.04 -32.09
C PRO A 70 -4.52 -7.45 -32.76
N GLU A 71 -4.85 -8.73 -32.65
CA GLU A 71 -6.09 -9.29 -33.16
C GLU A 71 -7.30 -8.52 -32.60
N VAL A 72 -8.04 -7.84 -33.49
CA VAL A 72 -9.22 -7.05 -33.12
C VAL A 72 -10.35 -8.01 -32.74
N LYS A 73 -10.51 -8.28 -31.44
CA LYS A 73 -11.60 -9.14 -30.95
C LYS A 73 -12.94 -8.42 -31.05
N TYR A 74 -13.88 -9.03 -31.78
CA TYR A 74 -15.27 -8.57 -31.86
C TYR A 74 -16.01 -8.95 -30.57
N GLY A 75 -16.59 -7.97 -29.88
CA GLY A 75 -17.46 -8.23 -28.73
C GLY A 75 -18.84 -8.75 -29.16
N LYS A 76 -19.58 -9.44 -28.27
CA LYS A 76 -20.94 -9.98 -28.49
C LYS A 76 -21.98 -8.97 -29.05
N ALA A 77 -21.70 -7.67 -28.97
CA ALA A 77 -22.57 -6.60 -29.48
C ALA A 77 -22.08 -5.98 -30.81
N GLY A 78 -21.16 -6.64 -31.53
CA GLY A 78 -20.62 -6.14 -32.82
C GLY A 78 -19.73 -4.89 -32.73
N ARG A 79 -19.63 -4.24 -31.55
CA ARG A 79 -18.70 -3.12 -31.35
C ARG A 79 -17.27 -3.64 -31.29
N ARG A 80 -16.45 -3.22 -32.27
CA ARG A 80 -15.00 -3.45 -32.29
C ARG A 80 -14.41 -2.85 -31.01
N ARG A 81 -13.96 -3.70 -30.09
CA ARG A 81 -13.12 -3.25 -28.97
C ARG A 81 -11.71 -3.18 -29.51
N ALA A 82 -11.28 -2.01 -29.94
CA ALA A 82 -9.87 -1.79 -30.25
C ALA A 82 -9.06 -2.21 -29.01
N ALA A 83 -8.01 -3.02 -29.22
CA ALA A 83 -7.07 -3.31 -28.16
C ALA A 83 -6.60 -1.97 -27.57
N PRO A 84 -6.41 -1.87 -26.24
CA PRO A 84 -5.90 -0.65 -25.65
C PRO A 84 -4.58 -0.28 -26.33
N PRO A 85 -4.36 1.00 -26.69
CA PRO A 85 -3.14 1.40 -27.37
C PRO A 85 -1.93 1.04 -26.50
N VAL A 86 -0.89 0.55 -27.16
CA VAL A 86 0.40 0.25 -26.51
C VAL A 86 0.88 1.53 -25.81
N PRO A 87 1.32 1.45 -24.54
CA PRO A 87 1.79 2.64 -23.84
C PRO A 87 3.02 3.22 -24.55
N PRO A 88 3.19 4.56 -24.55
CA PRO A 88 4.26 5.22 -25.30
C PRO A 88 5.68 4.83 -24.86
N HIS A 89 5.86 4.40 -23.60
CA HIS A 89 7.16 3.95 -23.08
C HIS A 89 7.01 2.60 -22.35
N PRO A 90 6.90 1.48 -23.07
CA PRO A 90 6.63 0.17 -22.45
C PRO A 90 7.77 -0.29 -21.52
N ARG A 91 9.02 0.07 -21.85
CA ARG A 91 10.24 -0.25 -21.08
C ARG A 91 10.43 0.55 -19.80
N HIS A 92 9.64 1.58 -19.57
CA HIS A 92 9.78 2.46 -18.41
C HIS A 92 8.78 2.09 -17.30
N PRO A 93 9.14 2.12 -15.99
CA PRO A 93 8.20 1.82 -14.91
C PRO A 93 6.93 2.69 -14.94
N VAL A 94 7.08 3.95 -15.34
CA VAL A 94 5.97 4.88 -15.60
C VAL A 94 5.64 4.87 -17.09
N ARG A 95 4.91 3.83 -17.52
CA ARG A 95 4.70 3.51 -18.95
C ARG A 95 3.87 4.54 -19.71
N SER A 96 2.86 5.10 -19.05
CA SER A 96 1.91 6.05 -19.64
C SER A 96 1.38 7.04 -18.60
N ILE A 97 0.82 8.15 -19.08
CA ILE A 97 0.10 9.12 -18.23
C ILE A 97 -1.08 8.46 -17.53
N SER A 98 -1.81 7.57 -18.23
CA SER A 98 -2.94 6.84 -17.64
C SER A 98 -2.48 5.93 -16.50
N PHE A 99 -1.36 5.22 -16.65
CA PHE A 99 -0.79 4.38 -15.60
C PHE A 99 -0.36 5.21 -14.39
N LEU A 100 0.33 6.34 -14.62
CA LEU A 100 0.68 7.27 -13.55
C LEU A 100 -0.56 7.75 -12.78
N LYS A 101 -1.61 8.18 -13.49
CA LYS A 101 -2.84 8.72 -12.92
C LYS A 101 -3.67 7.71 -12.12
N HIS A 102 -3.85 6.49 -12.64
CA HIS A 102 -4.79 5.54 -12.04
C HIS A 102 -4.13 4.51 -11.12
N SER A 103 -2.82 4.27 -11.27
CA SER A 103 -2.13 3.19 -10.55
C SER A 103 -1.14 3.71 -9.52
N ILE A 104 -0.32 4.71 -9.85
CA ILE A 104 0.74 5.21 -8.96
C ILE A 104 0.21 6.32 -8.05
N LEU A 105 -0.39 7.37 -8.63
CA LEU A 105 -0.79 8.56 -7.88
C LEU A 105 -1.78 8.30 -6.72
N PRO A 106 -2.81 7.44 -6.87
CA PRO A 106 -3.71 7.13 -5.76
C PRO A 106 -3.02 6.45 -4.57
N ILE A 107 -1.97 5.66 -4.83
CA ILE A 107 -1.18 5.01 -3.77
C ILE A 107 -0.40 6.06 -2.99
N ILE A 108 0.27 6.97 -3.70
CA ILE A 108 1.08 8.03 -3.10
C ILE A 108 0.21 9.04 -2.32
N GLU A 109 -0.99 9.32 -2.82
CA GLU A 109 -2.00 10.13 -2.13
C GLU A 109 -2.53 9.44 -0.86
N GLY A 110 -2.84 8.14 -0.94
CA GLY A 110 -3.25 7.32 0.20
C GLY A 110 -2.20 7.21 1.30
N GLU A 111 -0.92 7.21 0.92
CA GLU A 111 0.23 7.29 1.85
C GLU A 111 0.47 8.70 2.42
N GLN A 112 -0.36 9.68 2.04
CA GLN A 112 -0.22 11.08 2.44
C GLN A 112 1.15 11.68 2.11
N TYR A 113 1.78 11.22 1.02
CA TYR A 113 3.03 11.81 0.54
C TYR A 113 2.75 13.05 -0.33
N VAL A 114 1.60 13.09 -1.01
CA VAL A 114 1.20 14.15 -1.94
C VAL A 114 -0.28 14.49 -1.72
N ARG A 115 -0.65 15.74 -1.98
CA ARG A 115 -2.03 16.21 -2.06
C ARG A 115 -2.32 16.73 -3.46
N HIS A 116 -3.51 16.42 -3.94
CA HIS A 116 -4.05 16.96 -5.18
C HIS A 116 -4.78 18.27 -4.89
N ILE A 117 -4.25 19.39 -5.37
CA ILE A 117 -4.75 20.74 -5.07
C ILE A 117 -5.06 21.46 -6.38
N ARG A 118 -6.18 22.18 -6.41
CA ARG A 118 -6.54 23.06 -7.53
C ARG A 118 -5.95 24.44 -7.26
N GLU A 119 -5.14 24.94 -8.19
CA GLU A 119 -4.48 26.24 -8.06
C GLU A 119 -4.59 27.03 -9.37
N THR A 120 -4.75 28.34 -9.28
CA THR A 120 -4.70 29.25 -10.43
C THR A 120 -3.23 29.49 -10.80
N ARG A 121 -2.82 29.04 -11.99
CA ARG A 121 -1.51 29.34 -12.57
C ARG A 121 -1.64 30.36 -13.69
N LEU A 122 -0.74 31.34 -13.70
CA LEU A 122 -0.52 32.21 -14.83
C LEU A 122 0.21 31.41 -15.92
N VAL A 123 -0.53 31.01 -16.95
CA VAL A 123 0.06 30.31 -18.10
C VAL A 123 0.42 31.34 -19.15
N THR A 124 1.71 31.56 -19.35
CA THR A 124 2.19 32.36 -20.47
C THR A 124 2.05 31.53 -21.75
N ARG A 125 1.21 32.00 -22.69
CA ARG A 125 0.88 31.31 -23.96
C ARG A 125 2.08 31.00 -24.88
N ALA A 126 3.29 31.38 -24.50
CA ALA A 126 4.49 31.25 -25.31
C ALA A 126 4.90 29.79 -25.63
N ALA A 127 4.37 28.79 -24.91
CA ALA A 127 4.78 27.39 -25.06
C ALA A 127 3.80 26.49 -25.86
N ASP A 128 2.57 26.92 -26.16
CA ASP A 128 1.55 26.09 -26.82
C ASP A 128 1.67 26.13 -28.37
N LYS A 129 2.88 25.90 -28.91
CA LYS A 129 3.10 25.84 -30.37
C LYS A 129 2.55 24.56 -31.04
N SER A 130 2.05 23.59 -30.27
CA SER A 130 1.65 22.27 -30.81
C SER A 130 0.15 21.98 -30.77
N ARG A 131 -0.71 22.95 -30.40
CA ARG A 131 -2.16 22.73 -30.46
C ARG A 131 -2.62 22.97 -31.89
N PRO A 132 -3.06 21.93 -32.64
CA PRO A 132 -3.56 22.12 -33.99
C PRO A 132 -4.72 23.12 -33.92
N ALA A 133 -4.64 24.16 -34.76
CA ALA A 133 -5.65 25.21 -34.81
C ALA A 133 -7.04 24.55 -34.94
N PRO A 134 -8.05 25.00 -34.15
CA PRO A 134 -9.40 24.49 -34.31
C PRO A 134 -9.83 24.74 -35.76
N ARG A 135 -9.98 23.65 -36.53
CA ARG A 135 -10.52 23.68 -37.90
C ARG A 135 -11.97 24.12 -37.81
N GLY A 136 -12.23 25.41 -38.00
CA GLY A 136 -13.59 25.95 -38.10
C GLY A 136 -13.81 27.16 -37.21
N SER A 137 -13.25 28.30 -37.59
CA SER A 137 -13.73 29.62 -37.17
C SER A 137 -13.19 30.65 -38.13
N LYS A 138 -14.08 31.45 -38.72
CA LYS A 138 -13.77 32.49 -39.71
C LYS A 138 -12.69 33.44 -39.17
N GLN A 139 -11.76 33.78 -40.05
CA GLN A 139 -10.61 34.67 -39.83
C GLN A 139 -11.02 35.94 -39.08
N GLN A 140 -10.54 36.09 -37.84
CA GLN A 140 -10.36 37.41 -37.25
C GLN A 140 -8.89 37.84 -37.46
N PRO A 141 -8.64 39.12 -37.81
CA PRO A 141 -7.32 39.59 -38.16
C PRO A 141 -6.36 39.53 -36.97
N ALA A 142 -5.17 39.01 -37.26
CA ALA A 142 -4.04 38.87 -36.35
C ALA A 142 -3.46 40.25 -36.00
N SER A 143 -4.01 40.92 -34.99
CA SER A 143 -3.27 41.97 -34.30
C SER A 143 -2.41 41.33 -33.20
N ALA A 144 -1.10 41.47 -33.36
CA ALA A 144 -0.04 40.88 -32.54
C ALA A 144 0.07 41.51 -31.15
N ALA A 145 -1.00 41.41 -30.35
CA ALA A 145 -0.94 41.78 -28.94
C ALA A 145 -0.10 40.74 -28.19
N ARG A 146 1.01 41.20 -27.59
CA ARG A 146 1.81 40.44 -26.62
C ARG A 146 0.86 39.83 -25.59
N GLY A 147 0.64 38.52 -25.68
CA GLY A 147 -0.42 37.85 -24.94
C GLY A 147 -0.26 38.03 -23.44
N SER A 148 -1.16 38.81 -22.84
CA SER A 148 -1.27 38.94 -21.39
C SER A 148 -1.38 37.53 -20.76
N PRO A 149 -0.69 37.25 -19.64
CA PRO A 149 -0.80 35.96 -18.97
C PRO A 149 -2.26 35.66 -18.64
N VAL A 150 -2.74 34.48 -19.06
CA VAL A 150 -4.11 34.04 -18.76
C VAL A 150 -4.03 33.17 -17.51
N GLU A 151 -4.81 33.53 -16.50
CA GLU A 151 -4.98 32.67 -15.33
C GLU A 151 -5.78 31.43 -15.72
N THR A 152 -5.23 30.26 -15.48
CA THR A 152 -5.94 29.00 -15.70
C THR A 152 -5.91 28.17 -14.43
N MET A 153 -7.05 27.56 -14.09
CA MET A 153 -7.12 26.64 -12.97
C MET A 153 -6.51 25.31 -13.38
N VAL A 154 -5.42 24.92 -12.72
CA VAL A 154 -4.69 23.68 -12.98
C VAL A 154 -4.71 22.79 -11.74
N TRP A 155 -4.89 21.50 -11.97
CA TRP A 155 -4.79 20.48 -10.94
C TRP A 155 -3.32 20.09 -10.74
N LEU A 156 -2.83 20.27 -9.52
CA LEU A 156 -1.42 20.11 -9.16
C LEU A 156 -1.25 19.10 -8.03
N TRP A 157 -0.15 18.37 -8.12
CA TRP A 157 0.35 17.47 -7.10
C TRP A 157 1.41 18.20 -6.28
N ARG A 158 1.13 18.44 -4.99
CA ARG A 158 2.05 19.07 -4.03
C ARG A 158 2.44 18.09 -2.94
N SER A 159 3.68 18.15 -2.46
CA SER A 159 4.10 17.32 -1.31
C SER A 159 3.22 17.63 -0.10
N ALA A 160 2.54 16.61 0.43
CA ALA A 160 1.59 16.75 1.54
C ALA A 160 2.29 17.01 2.87
N THR A 161 3.48 16.45 3.04
CA THR A 161 4.31 16.69 4.21
C THR A 161 4.98 18.05 4.02
N PRO A 162 4.65 19.09 4.82
CA PRO A 162 5.61 20.17 5.00
C PRO A 162 6.93 19.49 5.43
N PRO A 163 8.11 19.92 4.95
CA PRO A 163 9.36 19.30 5.34
C PRO A 163 9.33 19.21 6.87
N LYS A 164 9.26 17.98 7.42
CA LYS A 164 9.20 17.78 8.87
C LYS A 164 10.38 18.57 9.36
N ARG A 165 10.13 19.69 10.05
CA ARG A 165 11.19 20.48 10.64
C ARG A 165 11.81 19.48 11.59
N VAL A 166 12.94 18.89 11.18
CA VAL A 166 13.66 17.97 12.02
C VAL A 166 14.02 18.84 13.19
N GLU A 167 13.27 18.71 14.28
CA GLU A 167 13.62 19.34 15.53
C GLU A 167 15.02 18.83 15.77
N LYS A 168 16.01 19.72 15.59
CA LYS A 168 17.39 19.38 15.88
C LYS A 168 17.33 18.82 17.30
N PRO A 169 17.74 17.57 17.54
CA PRO A 169 17.69 17.01 18.88
C PRO A 169 18.33 18.04 19.80
N PRO A 170 17.68 18.40 20.93
CA PRO A 170 18.19 19.45 21.79
C PRO A 170 19.65 19.13 22.06
N VAL A 171 20.55 20.02 21.62
CA VAL A 171 21.98 19.82 21.85
C VAL A 171 22.13 19.61 23.35
N PRO A 172 22.62 18.44 23.81
CA PRO A 172 22.71 18.16 25.23
C PRO A 172 23.56 19.28 25.83
N ARG A 173 22.93 20.13 26.64
CA ARG A 173 23.67 21.17 27.34
C ARG A 173 24.65 20.44 28.24
N PRO A 174 25.94 20.80 28.23
CA PRO A 174 26.89 20.19 29.15
C PRO A 174 26.34 20.33 30.58
N PRO A 175 26.48 19.29 31.43
CA PRO A 175 26.03 19.39 32.81
C PRO A 175 26.70 20.62 33.43
N ILE A 176 25.90 21.55 33.94
CA ILE A 176 26.41 22.71 34.67
C ILE A 176 26.93 22.16 36.00
N VAL A 177 28.22 21.84 36.04
CA VAL A 177 28.90 21.47 37.28
C VAL A 177 29.06 22.75 38.08
N TYR A 178 28.13 23.00 39.00
CA TYR A 178 28.28 24.08 39.97
C TYR A 178 29.42 23.71 40.91
N ASP A 179 30.53 24.45 40.85
CA ASP A 179 31.57 24.34 41.86
C ASP A 179 31.06 24.93 43.18
N CYS A 180 30.62 24.05 44.08
CA CYS A 180 30.11 24.41 45.39
C CYS A 180 31.24 24.76 46.39
N SER A 181 32.51 24.71 46.00
CA SER A 181 33.65 24.90 46.91
C SER A 181 33.67 26.29 47.56
N HIS A 182 33.21 27.32 46.86
CA HIS A 182 33.16 28.71 47.33
C HIS A 182 31.96 29.00 48.27
N MET A 183 31.02 28.06 48.42
CA MET A 183 29.84 28.27 49.25
C MET A 183 30.13 28.01 50.73
N LYS A 184 29.47 28.78 51.62
CA LYS A 184 29.48 28.53 53.08
C LYS A 184 29.03 27.09 53.38
N ALA A 185 29.60 26.48 54.43
CA ALA A 185 29.35 25.08 54.80
C ALA A 185 27.86 24.72 54.97
N SER A 186 27.04 25.63 55.51
CA SER A 186 25.59 25.44 55.65
C SER A 186 24.88 25.32 54.30
N LYS A 187 25.23 26.14 53.31
CA LYS A 187 24.70 26.06 51.95
C LYS A 187 25.14 24.78 51.24
N ARG A 188 26.40 24.35 51.42
CA ARG A 188 26.88 23.05 50.88
C ARG A 188 26.08 21.87 51.41
N LYS A 189 25.78 21.83 52.71
CA LYS A 189 24.91 20.80 53.30
C LYS A 189 23.51 20.82 52.70
N ALA A 190 22.93 22.01 52.49
CA ALA A 190 21.60 22.15 51.88
C ALA A 190 21.54 21.71 50.40
N HIS A 191 22.62 21.92 49.62
CA HIS A 191 22.69 21.39 48.25
C HIS A 191 22.80 19.87 48.22
N ARG A 192 23.61 19.26 49.11
CA ARG A 192 23.69 17.79 49.24
C ARG A 192 22.33 17.17 49.56
N THR A 193 21.60 17.72 50.54
CA THR A 193 20.27 17.20 50.88
C THR A 193 19.27 17.39 49.75
N ARG A 194 19.36 18.47 48.97
CA ARG A 194 18.53 18.68 47.77
C ARG A 194 18.83 17.64 46.69
N ASP A 195 20.10 17.36 46.41
CA ASP A 195 20.51 16.38 45.41
C ASP A 195 20.12 14.96 45.83
N GLU A 196 20.27 14.62 47.11
CA GLU A 196 19.78 13.37 47.69
C GLU A 196 18.25 13.23 47.55
N LEU A 197 17.48 14.30 47.81
CA LEU A 197 16.03 14.30 47.62
C LEU A 197 15.65 14.17 46.14
N ALA A 198 16.41 14.79 45.23
CA ALA A 198 16.20 14.66 43.79
C ALA A 198 16.47 13.23 43.32
N ALA A 199 17.56 12.61 43.77
CA ALA A 199 17.88 11.20 43.51
C ALA A 199 16.78 10.26 44.03
N LYS A 200 16.33 10.44 45.27
CA LYS A 200 15.21 9.66 45.84
C LYS A 200 13.91 9.82 45.04
N ARG A 201 13.61 11.03 44.55
CA ARG A 201 12.45 11.27 43.67
C ARG A 201 12.58 10.56 42.33
N ALA A 202 13.76 10.58 41.73
CA ALA A 202 14.03 9.87 40.48
C ALA A 202 13.87 8.35 40.66
N GLU A 203 14.42 7.79 41.72
CA GLU A 203 14.27 6.37 42.07
C GLU A 203 12.78 5.98 42.26
N LEU A 204 12.01 6.79 42.98
CA LEU A 204 10.58 6.57 43.16
C LEU A 204 9.80 6.67 41.83
N GLN A 205 10.21 7.57 40.94
CA GLN A 205 9.65 7.68 39.58
C GLN A 205 9.94 6.42 38.76
N GLU A 206 11.19 5.96 38.73
CA GLU A 206 11.57 4.72 38.03
C GLU A 206 10.80 3.52 38.57
N ARG A 207 10.70 3.39 39.90
CA ARG A 207 9.92 2.32 40.54
C ARG A 207 8.45 2.38 40.16
N ARG A 208 7.85 3.58 40.14
CA ARG A 208 6.45 3.78 39.72
C ARG A 208 6.26 3.40 38.25
N ASP A 209 7.18 3.80 37.39
CA ASP A 209 7.08 3.56 35.95
C ASP A 209 7.30 2.07 35.62
N LYS A 210 8.19 1.40 36.36
CA LYS A 210 8.35 -0.06 36.34
C LYS A 210 7.05 -0.79 36.75
N LEU A 211 6.43 -0.40 37.87
CA LEU A 211 5.16 -0.98 38.30
C LEU A 211 4.04 -0.74 37.28
N LYS A 212 3.99 0.43 36.65
CA LYS A 212 3.06 0.72 35.56
C LYS A 212 3.32 -0.16 34.33
N ALA A 213 4.58 -0.38 33.97
CA ALA A 213 4.95 -1.25 32.85
C ALA A 213 4.56 -2.72 33.13
N GLU A 214 4.82 -3.22 34.33
CA GLU A 214 4.41 -4.56 34.77
C GLU A 214 2.89 -4.71 34.77
N ALA A 215 2.14 -3.72 35.25
CA ALA A 215 0.67 -3.71 35.19
C ALA A 215 0.14 -3.75 33.76
N ARG A 216 0.71 -2.93 32.85
CA ARG A 216 0.37 -2.94 31.42
C ARG A 216 0.66 -4.30 30.78
N HIS A 217 1.79 -4.91 31.13
CA HIS A 217 2.17 -6.23 30.62
C HIS A 217 1.19 -7.32 31.09
N LYS A 218 0.78 -7.32 32.37
CA LYS A 218 -0.22 -8.27 32.89
C LYS A 218 -1.55 -8.17 32.14
N VAL A 219 -2.07 -6.94 31.94
CA VAL A 219 -3.30 -6.71 31.18
C VAL A 219 -3.18 -7.19 29.73
N GLU A 220 -2.03 -6.96 29.08
CA GLU A 220 -1.80 -7.43 27.71
C GLU A 220 -1.73 -8.96 27.63
N VAL A 221 -1.12 -9.63 28.61
CA VAL A 221 -1.09 -11.10 28.70
C VAL A 221 -2.50 -11.66 28.85
N GLU A 222 -3.33 -11.08 29.73
CA GLU A 222 -4.73 -11.48 29.90
C GLU A 222 -5.55 -11.26 28.63
N ARG A 223 -5.36 -10.14 27.94
CA ARG A 223 -6.01 -9.92 26.63
C ARG A 223 -5.61 -10.96 25.59
N ARG A 224 -4.34 -11.39 25.59
CA ARG A 224 -3.86 -12.43 24.68
C ARG A 224 -4.42 -13.80 25.02
N THR A 225 -4.55 -14.15 26.30
CA THR A 225 -5.16 -15.42 26.71
C THR A 225 -6.64 -15.46 26.34
N ILE A 226 -7.39 -14.39 26.59
CA ILE A 226 -8.80 -14.26 26.18
C ILE A 226 -8.94 -14.40 24.66
N ARG A 227 -8.14 -13.70 23.86
CA ARG A 227 -8.19 -13.85 22.38
C ARG A 227 -7.90 -15.28 21.92
N ARG A 228 -6.99 -15.99 22.59
CA ARG A 228 -6.66 -17.39 22.26
C ARG A 228 -7.78 -18.35 22.65
N THR A 229 -8.44 -18.14 23.80
CA THR A 229 -9.55 -18.99 24.22
C THR A 229 -10.79 -18.73 23.37
N GLU A 230 -11.11 -17.47 23.08
CA GLU A 230 -12.17 -17.09 22.14
C GLU A 230 -11.93 -17.64 20.74
N GLY A 231 -10.69 -17.56 20.23
CA GLY A 231 -10.33 -18.13 18.93
C GLY A 231 -10.54 -19.65 18.87
N ARG A 232 -10.16 -20.38 19.92
CA ARG A 232 -10.42 -21.83 20.01
C ARG A 232 -11.92 -22.14 20.12
N ALA A 233 -12.66 -21.38 20.90
CA ALA A 233 -14.10 -21.55 21.04
C ALA A 233 -14.84 -21.30 19.72
N ARG A 234 -14.44 -20.27 18.96
CA ARG A 234 -14.98 -20.00 17.62
C ARG A 234 -14.70 -21.15 16.66
N HIS A 235 -13.47 -21.64 16.61
CA HIS A 235 -13.12 -22.78 15.76
C HIS A 235 -13.94 -24.03 16.09
N GLN A 236 -14.09 -24.37 17.37
CA GLN A 236 -14.92 -25.50 17.80
C GLN A 236 -16.40 -25.30 17.45
N ALA A 237 -16.92 -24.07 17.56
CA ALA A 237 -18.28 -23.75 17.15
C ALA A 237 -18.48 -23.89 15.64
N GLU A 238 -17.53 -23.42 14.84
CA GLU A 238 -17.51 -23.58 13.37
C GLU A 238 -17.46 -25.05 12.97
N GLU A 239 -16.63 -25.87 13.63
CA GLU A 239 -16.58 -27.31 13.39
C GLU A 239 -17.91 -28.00 13.70
N ARG A 240 -18.55 -27.68 14.84
CA ARG A 240 -19.87 -28.21 15.20
C ARG A 240 -20.94 -27.80 14.19
N ALA A 241 -20.93 -26.53 13.77
CA ALA A 241 -21.86 -26.04 12.73
C ALA A 241 -21.62 -26.71 11.38
N ALA A 242 -20.35 -26.96 11.01
CA ALA A 242 -20.03 -27.67 9.78
C ALA A 242 -20.49 -29.14 9.82
N LEU A 243 -20.39 -29.80 10.98
CA LEU A 243 -20.92 -31.15 11.19
C LEU A 243 -22.45 -31.17 11.10
N SER A 244 -23.16 -30.22 11.72
CA SER A 244 -24.62 -30.17 11.64
C SER A 244 -25.11 -29.96 10.20
N VAL A 245 -24.46 -29.07 9.44
CA VAL A 245 -24.78 -28.87 8.01
C VAL A 245 -24.52 -30.14 7.19
N LYS A 246 -23.44 -30.88 7.49
CA LYS A 246 -23.16 -32.16 6.83
C LYS A 246 -24.22 -33.21 7.17
N GLU A 247 -24.67 -33.29 8.42
CA GLU A 247 -25.73 -34.20 8.86
C GLU A 247 -27.08 -33.86 8.20
N GLU A 248 -27.45 -32.58 8.13
CA GLU A 248 -28.67 -32.14 7.43
C GLU A 248 -28.62 -32.48 5.94
N ARG A 249 -27.50 -32.20 5.27
CA ARG A 249 -27.30 -32.59 3.86
C ARG A 249 -27.40 -34.09 3.67
N ARG A 250 -26.84 -34.88 4.60
CA ARG A 250 -26.95 -36.34 4.58
C ARG A 250 -28.41 -36.78 4.73
N LYS A 251 -29.15 -36.27 5.71
CA LYS A 251 -30.58 -36.57 5.90
C LYS A 251 -31.41 -36.20 4.66
N GLN A 252 -31.17 -35.04 4.06
CA GLN A 252 -31.83 -34.62 2.83
C GLN A 252 -31.52 -35.56 1.65
N TRP A 253 -30.27 -36.03 1.55
CA TRP A 253 -29.87 -36.98 0.53
C TRP A 253 -30.52 -38.36 0.75
N GLU A 254 -30.58 -38.84 1.99
CA GLU A 254 -31.24 -40.10 2.37
C GLU A 254 -32.75 -40.05 2.06
N GLN A 255 -33.41 -38.93 2.36
CA GLN A 255 -34.81 -38.70 2.01
C GLN A 255 -35.04 -38.73 0.49
N LYS A 256 -34.13 -38.15 -0.29
CA LYS A 256 -34.22 -38.15 -1.77
C LYS A 256 -33.88 -39.51 -2.39
N ASN A 257 -33.09 -40.36 -1.72
CA ASN A 257 -32.54 -41.59 -2.29
C ASN A 257 -32.65 -42.79 -1.33
N PRO A 258 -33.86 -43.26 -0.98
CA PRO A 258 -34.03 -44.25 0.09
C PRO A 258 -33.43 -45.63 -0.24
N LEU A 259 -33.47 -46.07 -1.51
CA LEU A 259 -32.90 -47.36 -1.91
C LEU A 259 -31.37 -47.37 -1.85
N LEU A 260 -30.74 -46.30 -2.35
CA LEU A 260 -29.29 -46.15 -2.28
C LEU A 260 -28.81 -46.01 -0.83
N ALA A 261 -29.53 -45.27 0.00
CA ALA A 261 -29.22 -45.16 1.42
C ALA A 261 -29.22 -46.53 2.14
N LYS A 262 -30.20 -47.39 1.86
CA LYS A 262 -30.24 -48.77 2.39
C LYS A 262 -29.07 -49.62 1.90
N ALA A 263 -28.71 -49.51 0.62
CA ALA A 263 -27.57 -50.22 0.05
C ALA A 263 -26.24 -49.82 0.72
N PHE A 264 -25.98 -48.51 0.89
CA PHE A 264 -24.78 -48.03 1.58
C PHE A 264 -24.74 -48.43 3.07
N ALA A 265 -25.89 -48.49 3.74
CA ALA A 265 -25.95 -48.96 5.12
C ALA A 265 -25.56 -50.45 5.22
N ALA A 266 -26.11 -51.29 4.34
CA ALA A 266 -25.77 -52.71 4.28
C ALA A 266 -24.28 -52.94 3.95
N GLU A 267 -23.72 -52.14 3.03
CA GLU A 267 -22.29 -52.20 2.67
C GLU A 267 -21.39 -51.84 3.87
N ARG A 268 -21.72 -50.77 4.61
CA ARG A 268 -20.99 -50.40 5.85
C ARG A 268 -21.03 -51.50 6.91
N GLU A 269 -22.20 -52.11 7.13
CA GLU A 269 -22.31 -53.22 8.09
C GLU A 269 -21.45 -54.42 7.67
N ALA A 270 -21.43 -54.75 6.38
CA ALA A 270 -20.59 -55.81 5.84
C ALA A 270 -19.08 -55.48 6.02
N GLU A 271 -18.66 -54.24 5.79
CA GLU A 271 -17.28 -53.78 6.05
C GLU A 271 -16.91 -53.86 7.54
N GLU A 272 -17.79 -53.41 8.44
CA GLU A 272 -17.55 -53.50 9.88
C GLU A 272 -17.43 -54.95 10.35
N GLN A 273 -18.24 -55.86 9.81
CA GLN A 273 -18.12 -57.29 10.08
C GLN A 273 -16.79 -57.86 9.58
N LYS A 274 -16.34 -57.46 8.38
CA LYS A 274 -15.02 -57.85 7.85
C LYS A 274 -13.89 -57.33 8.75
N LEU A 275 -13.94 -56.07 9.18
CA LEU A 275 -12.95 -55.47 10.07
C LEU A 275 -12.93 -56.14 11.46
N LYS A 276 -14.10 -56.51 12.01
CA LYS A 276 -14.19 -57.27 13.26
C LYS A 276 -13.54 -58.65 13.13
N LYS A 277 -13.79 -59.38 12.03
CA LYS A 277 -13.15 -60.67 11.75
C LYS A 277 -11.62 -60.53 11.66
N LEU A 278 -11.13 -59.53 10.92
CA LEU A 278 -9.69 -59.25 10.79
C LEU A 278 -9.03 -58.91 12.14
N ARG A 279 -9.71 -58.11 12.99
CA ARG A 279 -9.21 -57.79 14.33
C ARG A 279 -9.20 -59.01 15.26
N ALA A 280 -10.13 -59.95 15.07
CA ALA A 280 -10.16 -61.20 15.83
C ALA A 280 -9.05 -62.17 15.42
N THR A 281 -8.68 -62.21 14.14
CA THR A 281 -7.58 -63.05 13.64
C THR A 281 -6.18 -62.52 13.99
N LEU A 282 -6.06 -61.24 14.35
CA LEU A 282 -4.80 -60.60 14.75
C LEU A 282 -4.49 -60.70 16.26
N LYS A 283 -5.42 -61.22 17.06
CA LYS A 283 -5.24 -61.49 18.48
C LYS A 283 -4.95 -62.97 18.70
#